data_AF-A0AAD9N0K5-F1
#
_entry.id   AF-A0AAD9N0K5-F1
#
_cell.length_a   1.000
_cell.length_b   1.000
_cell.length_c   1.000
_cell.angle_alpha   90.00
_cell.angle_beta   90.00
_cell.angle_gamma   90.00
#
_symmetry.space_group_name_H-M   'P 1'
#
loop_
_entity.id
_entity.type
_entity.pdbx_description
1 polymer ?
#
loop_
_entity_poly.entity_id
_entity_poly.type
_entity_poly.pdbx_seq_one_letter_code
_entity_poly.pdbx_strand_id
1 'polypeptide(L)'
;MSGDLNQAKILRNKVNRAASKLKYIFYQTQIAAMHESGSHDWWKHMKTIMGLKTNGKSCMQGLANKTTDGNCGLLANTMNDFFVSVSDHLPRLNKSHKVFDVNEELPDQYVISVCTTFKALESVKANKATGPDNIPAWVLRNYANVLNSLREGVLPMEWKMANVIPLPKTSPPVSIEKDIRPISLTPIAANVFE
;
A
#
# COMPACT_ATOMS: atom_id res chain seq x y z
N MET A 1 16.62 -53.37 30.48
CA MET A 1 15.79 -52.27 29.96
C MET A 1 16.55 -51.23 29.12
N SER A 2 17.82 -51.45 28.71
CA SER A 2 18.63 -50.46 27.94
C SER A 2 18.53 -50.62 26.40
N GLY A 3 18.17 -51.81 25.92
CA GLY A 3 18.14 -52.12 24.47
C GLY A 3 17.07 -51.37 23.66
N ASP A 4 15.94 -51.04 24.29
CA ASP A 4 14.78 -50.41 23.64
C ASP A 4 15.04 -48.93 23.32
N LEU A 5 15.73 -48.23 24.23
CA LEU A 5 16.15 -46.84 24.07
C LEU A 5 17.18 -46.65 22.96
N ASN A 6 18.11 -47.59 22.77
CA ASN A 6 19.10 -47.52 21.70
C ASN A 6 18.47 -47.79 20.33
N GLN A 7 17.56 -48.75 20.23
CA GLN A 7 16.82 -49.02 19.01
C GLN A 7 15.94 -47.83 18.60
N ALA A 8 15.25 -47.21 19.57
CA ALA A 8 14.48 -45.99 19.35
C ALA A 8 15.35 -44.82 18.83
N LYS A 9 16.56 -44.63 19.37
CA LYS A 9 17.51 -43.62 18.88
C LYS A 9 17.96 -43.89 17.45
N ILE A 10 18.25 -45.14 17.11
CA ILE A 10 18.66 -45.53 15.75
C ILE A 10 17.53 -45.26 14.75
N LEU A 11 16.30 -45.67 15.08
CA LEU A 11 15.13 -45.42 14.23
C LEU A 11 14.84 -43.93 14.08
N ARG A 12 14.88 -43.14 15.17
CA ARG A 12 14.74 -41.68 15.13
C ARG A 12 15.78 -41.04 14.22
N ASN A 13 17.04 -41.45 14.31
CA ASN A 13 18.10 -40.92 13.46
C ASN A 13 17.93 -41.29 11.99
N LYS A 14 17.45 -42.51 11.68
CA LYS A 14 17.09 -42.91 10.31
C LYS A 14 15.97 -42.04 9.74
N VAL A 15 14.91 -41.81 10.52
CA VAL A 15 13.79 -40.94 10.13
C VAL A 15 14.27 -39.51 9.92
N ASN A 16 15.06 -38.96 10.84
CA ASN A 16 15.59 -37.60 10.71
C ASN A 16 16.49 -37.44 9.47
N ARG A 17 17.36 -38.41 9.18
CA ARG A 17 18.20 -38.40 7.97
C ARG A 17 17.35 -38.46 6.69
N ALA A 18 16.34 -39.34 6.66
CA ALA A 18 15.42 -39.43 5.54
C ALA A 18 14.64 -38.13 5.34
N ALA A 19 14.12 -37.54 6.42
CA ALA A 19 13.41 -36.27 6.39
C ALA A 19 14.30 -35.12 5.89
N SER A 20 15.54 -35.03 6.36
CA SER A 20 16.50 -34.02 5.88
C SER A 20 16.83 -34.21 4.39
N LYS A 21 17.03 -35.45 3.95
CA LYS A 21 17.28 -35.77 2.52
C LYS A 21 16.08 -35.38 1.65
N LEU A 22 14.87 -35.72 2.07
CA LEU A 22 13.64 -35.39 1.35
C LEU A 22 13.41 -33.87 1.29
N LYS A 23 13.63 -33.14 2.38
CA LYS A 23 13.57 -31.67 2.39
C LYS A 23 14.57 -31.06 1.41
N TYR A 24 15.81 -31.53 1.43
CA TYR A 24 16.85 -31.06 0.52
C TYR A 24 16.46 -31.28 -0.95
N ILE A 25 16.03 -32.51 -1.30
CA ILE A 25 15.58 -32.84 -2.66
C ILE A 25 14.40 -31.94 -3.07
N PHE A 26 13.40 -31.80 -2.20
CA PHE A 26 12.23 -30.95 -2.47
C PHE A 26 12.64 -29.50 -2.82
N TYR A 27 13.45 -28.85 -1.98
CA TYR A 27 13.86 -27.47 -2.25
C TYR A 27 14.71 -27.35 -3.51
N GLN A 28 15.62 -28.30 -3.77
CA GLN A 28 16.44 -28.30 -4.99
C GLN A 28 15.57 -28.45 -6.25
N THR A 29 14.62 -29.39 -6.26
CA THR A 29 13.69 -29.57 -7.38
C THR A 29 12.85 -28.31 -7.62
N GLN A 30 12.33 -27.69 -6.57
CA GLN A 30 11.53 -26.47 -6.69
C GLN A 30 12.36 -25.28 -7.20
N ILE A 31 13.59 -25.10 -6.73
CA ILE A 31 14.48 -24.02 -7.19
C ILE A 31 14.90 -24.24 -8.65
N ALA A 32 15.27 -25.48 -9.01
CA ALA A 32 15.67 -25.82 -10.38
C ALA A 32 14.53 -25.60 -11.38
N ALA A 33 13.30 -25.98 -11.02
CA ALA A 33 12.10 -25.74 -11.85
C ALA A 33 11.78 -24.25 -12.07
N MET A 34 12.41 -23.34 -11.33
CA MET A 34 12.12 -21.90 -11.34
C MET A 34 13.27 -21.05 -11.90
N HIS A 35 14.34 -21.67 -12.39
CA HIS A 35 15.52 -20.97 -12.90
C HIS A 35 15.22 -20.07 -14.12
N GLU A 36 14.13 -20.36 -14.85
CA GLU A 36 13.67 -19.58 -16.02
C GLU A 36 12.52 -18.60 -15.70
N SER A 37 12.03 -18.57 -14.45
CA SER A 37 10.92 -17.69 -14.06
C SER A 37 11.36 -16.25 -13.85
N GLY A 38 10.50 -15.28 -14.20
CA GLY A 38 10.73 -13.88 -13.89
C GLY A 38 10.83 -13.64 -12.38
N SER A 39 11.55 -12.59 -11.97
CA SER A 39 11.82 -12.28 -10.54
C SER A 39 10.57 -12.18 -9.67
N HIS A 40 9.47 -11.65 -10.22
CA HIS A 40 8.19 -11.56 -9.54
C HIS A 40 7.58 -12.94 -9.25
N ASP A 41 7.57 -13.84 -10.24
CA ASP A 41 6.98 -15.16 -10.12
C ASP A 41 7.83 -16.09 -9.27
N TRP A 42 9.15 -15.95 -9.34
CA TRP A 42 10.09 -16.59 -8.42
C TRP A 42 9.76 -16.22 -6.97
N TRP A 43 9.61 -14.92 -6.66
CA TRP A 43 9.31 -14.48 -5.30
C TRP A 43 7.93 -14.94 -4.82
N LYS A 44 6.93 -14.93 -5.69
CA LYS A 44 5.57 -15.43 -5.39
C LYS A 44 5.59 -16.92 -5.00
N HIS A 45 6.34 -17.73 -5.74
CA HIS A 45 6.51 -19.14 -5.43
C HIS A 45 7.32 -19.37 -4.15
N MET A 46 8.41 -18.61 -3.96
CA MET A 46 9.24 -18.71 -2.76
C MET A 46 8.42 -18.44 -1.49
N LYS A 47 7.56 -17.42 -1.50
CA LYS A 47 6.63 -17.16 -0.39
C LYS A 47 5.70 -18.34 -0.09
N THR A 48 5.31 -19.10 -1.11
CA THR A 48 4.48 -20.30 -0.94
C THR A 48 5.29 -21.44 -0.31
N ILE A 49 6.50 -21.68 -0.81
CA ILE A 49 7.42 -22.72 -0.30
C ILE A 49 7.82 -22.46 1.15
N MET A 50 8.04 -21.20 1.52
CA MET A 50 8.38 -20.79 2.88
C MET A 50 7.17 -20.72 3.82
N GLY A 51 5.95 -20.99 3.34
CA GLY A 51 4.73 -20.85 4.14
C GLY A 51 4.41 -19.40 4.53
N LEU A 52 5.02 -18.41 3.87
CA LEU A 52 4.79 -16.97 4.06
C LEU A 52 3.52 -16.47 3.34
N LYS A 53 2.78 -17.36 2.69
CA LYS A 53 1.52 -17.03 2.04
C LYS A 53 0.48 -16.72 3.12
N THR A 54 0.07 -15.46 3.21
CA THR A 54 -0.96 -15.02 4.15
C THR A 54 -2.32 -15.57 3.69
N ASN A 55 -2.95 -16.39 4.53
CA ASN A 55 -4.28 -16.95 4.29
C ASN A 55 -5.36 -15.88 4.50
N GLY A 56 -5.50 -14.90 3.60
CA GLY A 56 -6.67 -14.03 3.41
C GLY A 56 -7.31 -13.31 4.61
N LYS A 57 -6.83 -13.52 5.84
CA LYS A 57 -7.37 -12.92 7.05
C LYS A 57 -6.99 -11.46 7.04
N SER A 58 -8.00 -10.60 7.15
CA SER A 58 -7.82 -9.18 7.37
C SER A 58 -6.84 -8.98 8.52
N CYS A 59 -5.73 -8.30 8.26
CA CYS A 59 -4.72 -7.96 9.27
C CYS A 59 -5.30 -7.16 10.45
N MET A 60 -6.52 -6.63 10.28
CA MET A 60 -7.24 -5.83 11.25
C MET A 60 -8.27 -6.61 12.06
N GLN A 61 -8.52 -7.90 11.77
CA GLN A 61 -9.60 -8.65 12.43
C GLN A 61 -9.42 -8.76 13.95
N GLY A 62 -8.18 -8.94 14.41
CA GLY A 62 -7.88 -8.98 15.85
C GLY A 62 -8.19 -7.66 16.54
N LEU A 63 -7.91 -6.54 15.87
CA LEU A 63 -8.22 -5.21 16.36
C LEU A 63 -9.73 -4.94 16.33
N ALA A 64 -10.42 -5.34 15.26
CA ALA A 64 -11.88 -5.24 15.14
C ALA A 64 -12.59 -5.99 16.27
N ASN A 65 -12.13 -7.20 16.59
CA ASN A 65 -12.70 -8.01 17.66
C ASN A 65 -12.51 -7.37 19.04
N LYS A 66 -11.39 -6.68 19.26
CA LYS A 66 -11.06 -6.06 20.55
C LYS A 66 -11.77 -4.71 20.76
N THR A 67 -11.88 -3.92 19.70
CA THR A 67 -12.36 -2.52 19.79
C THR A 67 -13.84 -2.39 19.45
N THR A 68 -14.36 -3.25 18.59
CA THR A 68 -15.67 -3.07 17.94
C THR A 68 -16.45 -4.37 17.79
N ASP A 69 -16.18 -5.37 18.63
CA ASP A 69 -16.84 -6.69 18.62
C ASP A 69 -16.87 -7.36 17.23
N GLY A 70 -15.83 -7.13 16.43
CA GLY A 70 -15.66 -7.69 15.08
C GLY A 70 -16.27 -6.86 13.96
N ASN A 71 -16.90 -5.71 14.25
CA ASN A 71 -17.49 -4.83 13.23
C ASN A 71 -16.43 -3.95 12.55
N CYS A 72 -16.01 -4.37 11.35
CA CYS A 72 -15.02 -3.64 10.55
C CYS A 72 -15.44 -2.22 10.12
N GLY A 73 -16.75 -1.98 9.90
CA GLY A 73 -17.25 -0.65 9.53
C GLY A 73 -17.17 0.33 10.70
N LEU A 74 -17.55 -0.14 11.90
CA LEU A 74 -17.39 0.64 13.12
C LEU A 74 -15.91 0.91 13.40
N LEU A 75 -15.03 -0.08 13.20
CA LEU A 75 -13.59 0.11 13.36
C LEU A 75 -13.05 1.21 12.44
N ALA A 76 -13.49 1.24 11.18
CA ALA A 76 -13.08 2.26 10.22
C ALA A 76 -13.50 3.67 10.69
N ASN A 77 -14.72 3.81 11.21
CA ASN A 77 -15.19 5.08 11.78
C ASN A 77 -14.36 5.48 13.01
N THR A 78 -14.11 4.55 13.95
CA THR A 78 -13.27 4.81 15.12
C THR A 78 -11.86 5.25 14.74
N MET A 79 -11.26 4.65 13.70
CA MET A 79 -9.96 5.08 13.19
C MET A 79 -10.02 6.48 12.58
N ASN A 80 -11.06 6.77 11.81
CA ASN A 80 -11.26 8.08 11.21
C ASN A 80 -11.41 9.17 12.29
N ASP A 81 -12.24 8.93 13.31
CA ASP A 81 -12.45 9.87 14.41
C ASP A 81 -11.14 10.16 15.14
N PHE A 82 -10.31 9.14 15.38
CA PHE A 82 -8.98 9.32 15.94
C PHE A 82 -8.07 10.16 15.02
N PHE A 83 -7.99 9.86 13.73
CA PHE A 83 -7.15 10.63 12.79
C PHE A 83 -7.59 12.09 12.66
N VAL A 84 -8.90 12.35 12.69
CA VAL A 84 -9.45 13.70 12.75
C VAL A 84 -9.01 14.39 14.03
N SER A 85 -9.14 13.72 15.19
CA SER A 85 -8.78 14.30 16.49
C SER A 85 -7.31 14.72 16.60
N VAL A 86 -6.40 14.00 15.93
CA VAL A 86 -4.97 14.37 15.87
C VAL A 86 -4.78 15.71 15.16
N SER A 87 -5.69 16.05 14.25
CA SER A 87 -5.64 17.23 13.38
C SER A 87 -6.51 18.39 13.88
N ASP A 88 -7.23 18.25 15.00
CA ASP A 88 -8.20 19.24 15.48
C ASP A 88 -7.58 20.61 15.81
N HIS A 89 -6.29 20.62 16.13
CA HIS A 89 -5.54 21.85 16.40
C HIS A 89 -5.22 22.66 15.13
N LEU A 90 -5.38 22.07 13.94
CA LEU A 90 -5.11 22.74 12.67
C LEU A 90 -6.27 23.66 12.28
N PRO A 91 -6.01 24.90 11.84
CA PRO A 91 -7.05 25.79 11.37
C PRO A 91 -7.71 25.21 10.12
N ARG A 92 -9.03 25.31 10.03
CA ARG A 92 -9.77 24.92 8.82
C ARG A 92 -9.32 25.79 7.64
N LEU A 93 -9.21 25.18 6.47
CA LEU A 93 -8.87 25.90 5.25
C LEU A 93 -9.89 27.04 5.02
N ASN A 94 -9.40 28.28 4.96
CA ASN A 94 -10.24 29.44 4.70
C ASN A 94 -10.65 29.46 3.23
N LYS A 95 -11.88 29.00 2.95
CA LYS A 95 -12.47 29.01 1.60
C LYS A 95 -12.84 30.39 1.09
N SER A 96 -12.71 31.43 1.91
CA SER A 96 -13.03 32.82 1.57
C SER A 96 -11.86 33.59 0.95
N HIS A 97 -10.69 32.96 0.74
CA HIS A 97 -9.65 33.59 -0.06
C HIS A 97 -10.20 33.86 -1.45
N LYS A 98 -10.16 35.13 -1.86
CA LYS A 98 -10.50 35.53 -3.21
C LYS A 98 -9.61 34.72 -4.16
N VAL A 99 -10.24 34.13 -5.18
CA VAL A 99 -9.53 33.69 -6.38
C VAL A 99 -8.63 34.85 -6.79
N PHE A 100 -7.34 34.59 -7.00
CA PHE A 100 -6.40 35.60 -7.50
C PHE A 100 -7.09 36.42 -8.59
N ASP A 101 -7.03 37.75 -8.49
CA ASP A 101 -7.57 38.59 -9.55
C ASP A 101 -6.80 38.21 -10.82
N VAL A 102 -7.53 37.81 -11.86
CA VAL A 102 -6.96 37.25 -13.11
C VAL A 102 -6.03 38.27 -13.81
N ASN A 103 -6.04 39.53 -13.32
CA ASN A 103 -5.25 40.65 -13.77
C ASN A 103 -3.92 40.86 -13.03
N GLU A 104 -3.63 40.11 -11.96
CA GLU A 104 -2.29 40.11 -11.33
C GLU A 104 -1.37 39.12 -12.05
N GLU A 105 -0.20 39.57 -12.49
CA GLU A 105 0.83 38.70 -13.03
C GLU A 105 1.22 37.65 -11.98
N LEU A 106 0.91 36.38 -12.25
CA LEU A 106 1.32 35.26 -11.42
C LEU A 106 2.85 35.19 -11.42
N PRO A 107 3.52 35.21 -10.25
CA PRO A 107 4.95 35.00 -10.17
C PRO A 107 5.34 33.70 -10.88
N ASP A 108 6.43 33.73 -11.68
CA ASP A 108 6.90 32.59 -12.49
C ASP A 108 7.02 31.28 -11.70
N GLN A 109 7.33 31.37 -10.40
CA GLN A 109 7.43 30.20 -9.49
C GLN A 109 6.11 29.44 -9.31
N TYR A 110 4.96 30.05 -9.60
CA TYR A 110 3.64 29.42 -9.55
C TYR A 110 3.12 29.00 -10.93
N VAL A 111 3.87 29.32 -12.00
CA VAL A 111 3.53 28.93 -13.37
C VAL A 111 4.06 27.53 -13.64
N ILE A 112 3.14 26.58 -13.78
CA ILE A 112 3.49 25.19 -14.06
C ILE A 112 3.61 25.02 -15.57
N SER A 113 4.84 24.75 -16.03
CA SER A 113 5.09 24.51 -17.45
C SER A 113 4.43 23.22 -17.92
N VAL A 114 3.74 23.30 -19.06
CA VAL A 114 3.16 22.17 -19.79
C VAL A 114 4.18 21.05 -20.01
N CYS A 115 5.43 21.41 -20.33
CA CYS A 115 6.50 20.45 -20.56
C CYS A 115 6.85 19.67 -19.28
N THR A 116 6.85 20.35 -18.13
CA THR A 116 7.11 19.74 -16.82
C THR A 116 5.99 18.80 -16.44
N THR A 117 4.73 19.23 -16.56
CA THR A 117 3.55 18.39 -16.29
C THR A 117 3.54 17.15 -17.17
N PHE A 118 3.83 17.29 -18.48
CA PHE A 118 3.89 16.18 -19.41
C PHE A 118 4.94 15.14 -19.01
N LYS A 119 6.17 15.58 -18.73
CA LYS A 119 7.26 14.69 -18.29
C LYS A 119 6.94 13.99 -16.97
N ALA A 120 6.33 14.70 -16.03
CA ALA A 120 5.90 14.15 -14.75
C ALA A 120 4.87 13.02 -14.97
N LEU A 121 3.85 13.26 -15.80
CA LEU A 121 2.81 12.28 -16.14
C LEU A 121 3.36 11.06 -16.89
N GLU A 122 4.30 11.28 -17.83
CA GLU A 122 4.95 10.21 -18.57
C GLU A 122 5.75 9.27 -17.65
N SER A 123 6.37 9.83 -16.60
CA SER A 123 7.15 9.08 -15.62
C SER A 123 6.31 8.29 -14.61
N VAL A 124 4.99 8.51 -14.56
CA VAL A 124 4.10 7.81 -13.62
C VAL A 124 4.04 6.32 -13.95
N LYS A 125 4.27 5.50 -12.93
CA LYS A 125 4.10 4.04 -13.04
C LYS A 125 2.62 3.69 -13.30
N ALA A 126 2.36 2.90 -14.34
CA ALA A 126 1.00 2.52 -14.75
C ALA A 126 0.20 1.76 -13.68
N ASN A 127 0.87 1.16 -12.70
CA ASN A 127 0.26 0.42 -11.60
C ASN A 127 0.11 1.24 -10.30
N LYS A 128 0.29 2.57 -10.35
CA LYS A 128 0.05 3.45 -9.20
C LYS A 128 -1.44 3.41 -8.84
N ALA A 129 -1.74 3.34 -7.55
CA ALA A 129 -3.11 3.30 -7.04
C ALA A 129 -3.84 4.62 -7.33
N THR A 130 -5.16 4.52 -7.58
CA THR A 130 -6.02 5.65 -7.93
C THR A 130 -6.52 6.37 -6.68
N GLY A 131 -6.65 7.69 -6.77
CA GLY A 131 -7.24 8.50 -5.71
C GLY A 131 -8.78 8.52 -5.77
N PRO A 132 -9.43 9.44 -5.05
CA PRO A 132 -10.87 9.70 -5.09
C PRO A 132 -11.44 9.98 -6.49
N ASP A 133 -10.61 10.46 -7.42
CA ASP A 133 -11.00 10.72 -8.81
C ASP A 133 -11.17 9.43 -9.64
N ASN A 134 -10.70 8.29 -9.12
CA ASN A 134 -10.73 6.98 -9.79
C ASN A 134 -10.09 6.98 -11.18
N ILE A 135 -9.16 7.89 -11.47
CA ILE A 135 -8.49 7.95 -12.77
C ILE A 135 -7.21 7.10 -12.73
N PRO A 136 -7.12 6.03 -13.54
CA PRO A 136 -5.92 5.19 -13.58
C PRO A 136 -4.69 5.92 -14.13
N ALA A 137 -3.51 5.56 -13.61
CA ALA A 137 -2.23 6.12 -14.05
C ALA A 137 -1.99 6.02 -15.56
N TRP A 138 -2.40 4.91 -16.18
CA TRP A 138 -2.22 4.69 -17.61
C TRP A 138 -3.05 5.66 -18.47
N VAL A 139 -4.23 6.08 -17.98
CA VAL A 139 -5.07 7.08 -18.66
C VAL A 139 -4.34 8.41 -18.67
N LEU A 140 -3.84 8.82 -17.50
CA LEU A 140 -3.12 10.09 -17.35
C LEU A 140 -1.84 10.15 -18.18
N ARG A 141 -1.14 9.03 -18.34
CA ARG A 141 0.03 8.92 -19.23
C ARG A 141 -0.33 9.07 -20.71
N ASN A 142 -1.43 8.46 -21.16
CA ASN A 142 -1.84 8.49 -22.56
C ASN A 142 -2.54 9.80 -22.97
N TYR A 143 -3.15 10.50 -22.00
CA TYR A 143 -3.95 11.72 -22.23
C TYR A 143 -3.39 12.94 -21.48
N ALA A 144 -2.05 12.98 -21.31
CA ALA A 144 -1.37 14.06 -20.59
C ALA A 144 -1.65 15.45 -21.18
N ASN A 145 -1.90 15.53 -22.48
CA ASN A 145 -2.28 16.75 -23.19
C ASN A 145 -3.63 17.34 -22.74
N VAL A 146 -4.56 16.51 -22.25
CA VAL A 146 -5.89 16.96 -21.79
C VAL A 146 -5.78 17.76 -20.48
N LEU A 147 -4.76 17.45 -19.66
CA LEU A 147 -4.49 18.16 -18.40
C LEU A 147 -3.91 19.57 -18.59
N ASN A 148 -3.51 19.95 -19.81
CA ASN A 148 -3.06 21.31 -20.12
C ASN A 148 -4.19 22.36 -20.00
N SER A 149 -5.44 21.94 -19.86
CA SER A 149 -6.60 22.81 -19.59
C SER A 149 -6.57 23.46 -18.19
N LEU A 150 -5.70 22.99 -17.29
CA LEU A 150 -5.60 23.50 -15.91
C LEU A 150 -4.92 24.87 -15.77
N ARG A 151 -4.60 25.52 -16.90
CA ARG A 151 -4.08 26.90 -16.93
C ARG A 151 -5.00 27.91 -16.25
N GLU A 152 -6.29 27.59 -16.13
CA GLU A 152 -7.29 28.45 -15.50
C GLU A 152 -7.15 28.54 -13.97
N GLY A 153 -6.17 27.85 -13.36
CA GLY A 153 -5.92 27.91 -11.90
C GLY A 153 -7.00 27.24 -11.06
N VAL A 154 -7.95 26.54 -11.69
CA VAL A 154 -9.04 25.84 -11.02
C VAL A 154 -8.76 24.34 -11.02
N LEU A 155 -8.53 23.79 -9.82
CA LEU A 155 -8.45 22.34 -9.63
C LEU A 155 -9.82 21.76 -9.23
N PRO A 156 -10.22 20.60 -9.79
CA PRO A 156 -11.39 19.86 -9.36
C PRO A 156 -11.38 19.60 -7.84
N MET A 157 -12.57 19.53 -7.23
CA MET A 157 -12.68 19.29 -5.79
C MET A 157 -12.11 17.92 -5.41
N GLU A 158 -12.28 16.93 -6.27
CA GLU A 158 -11.78 15.57 -6.15
C GLU A 158 -10.26 15.54 -5.97
N TRP A 159 -9.55 16.48 -6.60
CA TRP A 159 -8.09 16.61 -6.51
C TRP A 159 -7.60 17.28 -5.24
N LYS A 160 -8.50 17.90 -4.48
CA LYS A 160 -8.24 18.47 -3.16
C LYS A 160 -8.57 17.51 -2.03
N MET A 161 -8.99 16.28 -2.36
CA MET A 161 -9.35 15.23 -1.42
C MET A 161 -8.38 14.06 -1.50
N ALA A 162 -8.39 13.21 -0.48
CA ALA A 162 -7.60 11.97 -0.45
C ALA A 162 -8.39 10.86 0.24
N ASN A 163 -8.18 9.62 -0.20
CA ASN A 163 -8.68 8.45 0.52
C ASN A 163 -7.68 8.10 1.64
N VAL A 164 -8.11 8.16 2.90
CA VAL A 164 -7.24 7.80 4.04
C VAL A 164 -7.29 6.30 4.28
N ILE A 165 -6.15 5.64 4.06
CA ILE A 165 -6.01 4.19 4.21
C ILE A 165 -5.27 3.90 5.52
N PRO A 166 -5.89 3.22 6.50
CA PRO A 166 -5.22 2.80 7.72
C PRO A 166 -4.30 1.61 7.44
N LEU A 167 -3.01 1.75 7.74
CA LEU A 167 -2.03 0.69 7.59
C LEU A 167 -1.43 0.26 8.94
N PRO A 168 -1.39 -1.05 9.23
CA PRO A 168 -0.67 -1.56 10.38
C PRO A 168 0.84 -1.30 10.27
N LYS A 169 1.44 -0.83 11.36
CA LYS A 169 2.89 -0.77 11.59
C LYS A 169 3.41 -2.11 12.09
N THR A 170 2.60 -2.82 12.87
CA THR A 170 2.90 -4.12 13.49
C THR A 170 1.85 -5.14 13.11
N SER A 171 2.20 -6.44 13.20
CA SER A 171 1.29 -7.54 12.90
C SER A 171 1.33 -8.57 14.04
N PRO A 172 0.22 -8.82 14.74
CA PRO A 172 -1.08 -8.14 14.64
C PRO A 172 -1.08 -6.76 15.34
N PRO A 173 -1.83 -5.76 14.83
CA PRO A 173 -1.99 -4.47 15.51
C PRO A 173 -2.88 -4.60 16.77
N VAL A 174 -2.56 -3.85 17.82
CA VAL A 174 -3.23 -3.93 19.13
C VAL A 174 -3.92 -2.61 19.52
N SER A 175 -3.37 -1.47 19.10
CA SER A 175 -3.89 -0.13 19.40
C SER A 175 -3.96 0.72 18.12
N ILE A 176 -5.07 1.43 17.92
CA ILE A 176 -5.25 2.36 16.80
C ILE A 176 -4.19 3.46 16.84
N GLU A 177 -3.95 4.03 18.02
CA GLU A 177 -3.08 5.20 18.21
C GLU A 177 -1.61 4.91 17.93
N LYS A 178 -1.15 3.71 18.34
CA LYS A 178 0.28 3.34 18.28
C LYS A 178 0.61 2.54 17.04
N ASP A 179 -0.23 1.56 16.71
CA ASP A 179 0.09 0.53 15.72
C ASP A 179 -0.47 0.84 14.32
N ILE A 180 -1.29 1.87 14.15
CA ILE A 180 -1.84 2.24 12.85
C ILE A 180 -1.21 3.55 12.37
N ARG A 181 -0.95 3.64 11.07
CA ARG A 181 -0.58 4.89 10.38
C ARG A 181 -1.63 5.21 9.30
N PRO A 182 -2.13 6.45 9.22
CA PRO A 182 -2.90 6.88 8.06
C PRO A 182 -1.97 7.09 6.86
N ILE A 183 -2.37 6.64 5.68
CA ILE A 183 -1.78 7.07 4.41
C ILE A 183 -2.86 7.73 3.56
N SER A 184 -2.62 8.97 3.15
CA SER A 184 -3.49 9.70 2.24
C SER A 184 -3.19 9.30 0.80
N LEU A 185 -4.11 8.60 0.17
CA LEU A 185 -4.06 8.30 -1.26
C LEU A 185 -4.73 9.43 -2.05
N THR A 186 -3.91 10.33 -2.56
CA THR A 186 -4.29 11.49 -3.37
C THR A 186 -4.43 11.11 -4.84
N PRO A 187 -5.24 11.87 -5.62
CA PRO A 187 -5.29 11.74 -7.07
C PRO A 187 -3.90 11.87 -7.70
N ILE A 188 -3.64 11.07 -8.73
CA ILE A 188 -2.35 11.09 -9.41
C ILE A 188 -2.13 12.45 -10.07
N ALA A 189 -3.19 13.05 -10.62
CA ALA A 189 -3.12 14.39 -11.18
C ALA A 189 -2.74 15.44 -10.13
N ALA A 190 -3.32 15.37 -8.92
CA ALA A 190 -2.95 16.27 -7.81
C ALA A 190 -1.46 16.15 -7.43
N ASN A 191 -0.93 14.92 -7.38
CA ASN A 191 0.48 14.67 -7.06
C ASN A 191 1.47 15.22 -8.11
N VAL A 192 1.02 15.51 -9.34
CA VAL A 192 1.88 16.12 -10.37
C VAL A 192 2.04 17.63 -10.12
N PHE A 193 1.13 18.22 -9.35
CA PHE A 193 1.13 19.64 -8.98
C PHE A 193 1.67 19.91 -7.57
N GLU A 194 2.09 18.88 -6.85
CA GLU A 194 2.79 18.97 -5.55
C GLU A 194 4.30 19.08 -5.77
#